data_AF-A0A327L5D3-F1
#
_entry.id   AF-A0A327L5D3-F1
#
_cell.length_a   1.000
_cell.length_b   1.000
_cell.length_c   1.000
_cell.angle_alpha   90.00
_cell.angle_beta   90.00
_cell.angle_gamma   90.00
#
_symmetry.space_group_name_H-M   'P 1'
#
loop_
_entity.id
_entity.type
_entity.pdbx_description
1 polymer ?
#
loop_
_entity_poly.entity_id
_entity_poly.type
_entity_poly.pdbx_seq_one_letter_code
_entity_poly.pdbx_strand_id
1 'polypeptide(L)'
;MLMTDPGTTASEPSMFVQEHQLHGHDEIVRFLETIKKKGLISEYLVSWNGRDGRLTPKVTVWRPEDTLPIHRVKGTIARKLFGLISADRINIIADQAHG
;
A
#
# COMPACT_ATOMS: atom_id res chain seq x y z
N MET A 1 -23.64 -52.90 -5.31
CA MET A 1 -23.26 -52.41 -3.96
C MET A 1 -21.76 -52.12 -4.05
N LEU A 2 -21.34 -50.92 -4.52
CA LEU A 2 -21.06 -49.70 -3.74
C LEU A 2 -20.08 -50.01 -2.59
N MET A 3 -18.87 -49.44 -2.44
CA MET A 3 -18.15 -48.29 -3.02
C MET A 3 -16.63 -48.53 -2.86
N THR A 4 -15.77 -48.34 -3.87
CA THR A 4 -14.92 -47.13 -4.09
C THR A 4 -14.26 -46.54 -2.84
N ASP A 5 -12.95 -46.75 -2.72
CA ASP A 5 -12.03 -45.90 -1.95
C ASP A 5 -12.06 -44.46 -2.51
N PRO A 6 -12.32 -43.45 -1.68
CA PRO A 6 -11.95 -42.09 -2.01
C PRO A 6 -10.67 -41.74 -1.26
N GLY A 7 -9.58 -41.63 -2.02
CA GLY A 7 -8.50 -40.72 -1.64
C GLY A 7 -9.09 -39.33 -1.36
N THR A 8 -8.65 -38.71 -0.28
CA THR A 8 -8.84 -37.28 -0.07
C THR A 8 -7.56 -36.73 0.55
N THR A 9 -6.63 -36.41 -0.34
CA THR A 9 -5.79 -35.22 -0.21
C THR A 9 -6.71 -34.02 0.06
N ALA A 10 -6.71 -33.51 1.28
CA ALA A 10 -7.04 -32.11 1.56
C ALA A 10 -5.74 -31.50 2.10
N SER A 11 -4.82 -31.16 1.21
CA SER A 11 -4.64 -29.78 0.75
C SER A 11 -4.48 -28.86 1.97
N GLU A 12 -3.22 -28.73 2.40
CA GLU A 12 -2.76 -27.52 3.08
C GLU A 12 -3.38 -26.31 2.38
N PRO A 13 -3.91 -25.30 3.10
CA PRO A 13 -4.22 -24.02 2.48
C PRO A 13 -2.90 -23.48 1.97
N SER A 14 -2.68 -23.72 0.68
CA SER A 14 -1.49 -23.33 -0.04
C SER A 14 -1.29 -21.84 0.18
N MET A 15 -0.07 -21.51 0.63
CA MET A 15 0.49 -20.17 0.55
C MET A 15 0.56 -19.73 -0.92
N PHE A 16 -0.59 -19.43 -1.52
CA PHE A 16 -0.68 -18.66 -2.75
C PHE A 16 -1.08 -17.25 -2.34
N VAL A 17 -0.12 -16.53 -1.74
CA VAL A 17 -0.17 -15.07 -1.79
C VAL A 17 0.17 -14.72 -3.24
N GLN A 18 -0.91 -14.66 -4.02
CA GLN A 18 -0.91 -14.51 -5.45
C GLN A 18 -0.15 -13.23 -5.82
N GLU A 19 0.87 -13.40 -6.64
CA GLU A 19 1.83 -12.43 -7.20
C GLU A 19 1.19 -11.14 -7.80
N HIS A 20 -0.14 -11.09 -7.89
CA HIS A 20 -0.93 -9.92 -8.25
C HIS A 20 -1.12 -8.87 -7.13
N GLN A 21 -0.77 -9.16 -5.87
CA GLN A 21 -1.10 -8.31 -4.70
C GLN A 21 -0.13 -7.15 -4.38
N LEU A 22 1.06 -7.08 -4.99
CA LEU A 22 2.12 -6.10 -4.63
C LEU A 22 2.14 -4.82 -5.48
N HIS A 23 1.46 -4.80 -6.62
CA HIS A 23 1.59 -3.74 -7.63
C HIS A 23 1.29 -2.32 -7.12
N GLY A 24 0.22 -2.14 -6.33
CA GLY A 24 -0.18 -0.81 -5.86
C GLY A 24 0.83 -0.19 -4.89
N HIS A 25 1.34 -0.98 -3.94
CA HIS A 25 2.31 -0.49 -2.95
C HIS A 25 3.65 -0.17 -3.60
N ASP A 26 4.16 -1.05 -4.46
CA ASP A 26 5.45 -0.86 -5.12
C ASP A 26 5.41 0.32 -6.09
N GLU A 27 4.29 0.54 -6.78
CA GLU A 27 4.08 1.72 -7.62
C GLU A 27 4.07 3.01 -6.80
N ILE A 28 3.45 3.00 -5.62
CA ILE A 28 3.43 4.15 -4.71
C ILE A 28 4.83 4.48 -4.22
N VAL A 29 5.58 3.49 -3.72
CA VAL A 29 6.96 3.68 -3.26
C VAL A 29 7.83 4.15 -4.41
N ARG A 30 7.76 3.50 -5.57
CA ARG A 30 8.53 3.90 -6.77
C ARG A 30 8.22 5.34 -7.17
N PHE A 31 6.95 5.73 -7.16
CA PHE A 31 6.54 7.10 -7.46
C PHE A 31 7.18 8.07 -6.46
N LEU A 32 6.97 7.87 -5.15
CA LEU A 32 7.46 8.74 -4.07
C LEU A 32 9.00 8.87 -4.06
N GLU A 33 9.71 7.75 -4.20
CA GLU A 33 11.17 7.72 -4.31
C GLU A 33 11.67 8.43 -5.57
N THR A 34 10.94 8.37 -6.67
CA THR A 34 11.30 9.11 -7.89
C THR A 34 11.20 10.62 -7.69
N ILE A 35 10.16 11.10 -7.00
CA ILE A 35 9.98 12.53 -6.70
C ILE A 35 11.04 13.01 -5.70
N LYS A 36 11.38 12.17 -4.71
CA LYS A 36 12.47 12.41 -3.74
C LYS A 36 13.82 12.53 -4.44
N LYS A 37 14.17 11.59 -5.31
CA LYS A 37 15.42 11.63 -6.12
C LYS A 37 15.52 12.86 -7.03
N LYS A 38 14.39 13.42 -7.49
CA LYS A 38 14.34 14.67 -8.26
C LYS A 38 14.49 15.94 -7.41
N GLY A 39 14.67 15.81 -6.08
CA GLY A 39 14.83 16.93 -5.16
C GLY A 39 13.54 17.71 -4.87
N LEU A 40 12.38 17.19 -5.28
CA LEU A 40 11.09 17.88 -5.07
C LEU A 40 10.58 17.74 -3.64
N ILE A 41 10.98 16.67 -2.95
CA ILE A 41 10.73 16.42 -1.52
C ILE A 41 12.01 15.83 -0.91
N SER A 42 12.25 16.10 0.38
CA SER A 42 13.33 15.46 1.14
C SER A 42 12.84 14.22 1.87
N GLU A 43 11.60 14.22 2.34
CA GLU A 43 10.99 13.07 3.03
C GLU A 43 9.47 13.09 2.89
N TYR A 44 8.82 11.94 3.12
CA TYR A 44 7.37 11.82 3.08
C TYR A 44 6.82 10.90 4.15
N LEU A 45 5.57 11.19 4.55
CA LEU A 45 4.72 10.29 5.31
C LEU A 45 3.37 10.23 4.60
N VAL A 46 2.96 9.01 4.26
CA VAL A 46 1.63 8.73 3.74
C VAL A 46 0.89 7.91 4.78
N SER A 47 -0.29 8.39 5.17
CA SER A 47 -1.24 7.62 5.94
C SER A 47 -2.54 7.49 5.17
N TRP A 48 -3.25 6.39 5.36
CA TRP A 48 -4.58 6.20 4.80
C TRP A 48 -5.59 6.26 5.93
N ASN A 49 -6.65 7.03 5.72
CA ASN A 49 -7.82 7.03 6.60
C ASN A 49 -9.06 6.67 5.78
N GLY A 50 -10.04 6.03 6.39
CA GLY A 50 -11.15 5.51 5.62
C GLY A 50 -12.23 4.85 6.45
N ARG A 51 -13.37 4.65 5.81
CA ARG A 51 -14.53 3.90 6.33
C ARG A 51 -15.15 3.13 5.16
N ASP A 52 -15.85 2.04 5.45
CA ASP A 52 -16.67 1.30 4.46
C ASP A 52 -15.85 0.84 3.24
N GLY A 53 -14.63 0.36 3.46
CA GLY A 53 -13.76 -0.14 2.41
C GLY A 53 -13.10 0.94 1.53
N ARG A 54 -13.36 2.23 1.80
CA ARG A 54 -12.80 3.36 1.04
C ARG A 54 -11.69 4.05 1.81
N LEU A 55 -10.51 4.12 1.21
CA LEU A 55 -9.37 4.82 1.78
C LEU A 55 -9.11 6.14 1.08
N THR A 56 -8.84 7.17 1.87
CA THR A 56 -8.34 8.47 1.43
C THR A 56 -6.91 8.63 1.90
N PRO A 57 -5.96 8.98 1.01
CA PRO A 57 -4.59 9.23 1.41
C PRO A 57 -4.47 10.61 2.07
N LYS A 58 -3.79 10.67 3.21
CA LYS A 58 -3.29 11.89 3.85
C LYS A 58 -1.78 11.94 3.69
N VAL A 59 -1.30 13.05 3.12
CA VAL A 59 0.09 13.20 2.70
C VAL A 59 0.77 14.33 3.47
N THR A 60 1.83 13.98 4.17
CA THR A 60 2.79 14.91 4.76
C THR A 60 4.10 14.79 3.99
N VAL A 61 4.69 15.92 3.62
CA VAL A 61 5.98 15.97 2.91
C VAL A 61 6.86 17.03 3.55
N TRP A 62 8.15 16.75 3.60
CA TRP A 62 9.21 17.69 3.91
C TRP A 62 9.95 18.03 2.63
N ARG A 63 10.46 19.26 2.51
CA ARG A 63 11.06 19.76 1.27
C ARG A 63 12.18 20.77 1.56
N PRO A 64 13.12 20.93 0.62
CA PRO A 64 14.04 22.07 0.61
C PRO A 64 13.28 23.39 0.45
N GLU A 65 13.85 24.49 0.98
CA GLU A 65 13.24 25.83 0.99
C GLU A 65 12.89 26.35 -0.42
N ASP A 66 13.66 26.00 -1.46
CA ASP A 66 13.56 26.61 -2.80
C ASP A 66 12.74 25.81 -3.85
N THR A 67 11.76 25.01 -3.42
CA THR A 67 10.98 24.13 -4.34
C THR A 67 9.53 24.60 -4.62
N LEU A 68 8.80 23.87 -5.48
CA LEU A 68 7.39 24.14 -5.84
C LEU A 68 6.45 24.20 -4.62
N PRO A 69 5.49 25.16 -4.54
CA PRO A 69 4.62 25.35 -3.37
C PRO A 69 4.06 24.05 -2.78
N ILE A 70 4.20 23.90 -1.45
CA ILE A 70 3.93 22.63 -0.74
C ILE A 70 2.53 22.06 -1.00
N HIS A 71 1.51 22.92 -1.14
CA HIS A 71 0.14 22.49 -1.40
C HIS A 71 -0.02 21.85 -2.79
N ARG A 72 0.74 22.31 -3.80
CA ARG A 72 0.72 21.71 -5.15
C ARG A 72 1.36 20.33 -5.13
N VAL A 73 2.48 20.18 -4.43
CA VAL A 73 3.17 18.89 -4.28
C VAL A 73 2.28 17.88 -3.56
N LYS A 74 1.72 18.26 -2.41
CA LYS A 74 0.78 17.42 -1.66
C LYS A 74 -0.45 17.02 -2.48
N GLY A 75 -1.05 17.97 -3.20
CA GLY A 75 -2.22 17.71 -4.04
C GLY A 75 -1.93 16.74 -5.20
N THR A 76 -0.76 16.87 -5.85
CA THR A 76 -0.35 15.95 -6.91
C THR A 76 -0.11 14.54 -6.38
N ILE A 77 0.57 14.42 -5.23
CA ILE A 77 0.78 13.12 -4.60
C ILE A 77 -0.55 12.51 -4.19
N ALA A 78 -1.41 13.24 -3.47
CA ALA A 78 -2.70 12.72 -3.01
C ALA A 78 -3.59 12.22 -4.17
N ARG A 79 -3.62 12.94 -5.31
CA ARG A 79 -4.34 12.49 -6.51
C ARG A 79 -3.77 11.21 -7.10
N LYS A 80 -2.44 11.05 -7.12
CA LYS A 80 -1.78 9.84 -7.64
C LYS A 80 -2.05 8.63 -6.75
N LEU A 81 -2.14 8.83 -5.44
CA LEU A 81 -2.38 7.76 -4.45
C LEU A 81 -3.85 7.35 -4.34
N PHE A 82 -4.78 8.22 -4.73
CA PHE A 82 -6.21 7.95 -4.62
C PHE A 82 -6.61 6.73 -5.46
N GLY A 83 -7.25 5.75 -4.82
CA GLY A 83 -7.75 4.53 -5.47
C GLY A 83 -6.69 3.46 -5.78
N LEU A 84 -5.40 3.69 -5.48
CA LEU A 84 -4.35 2.68 -5.71
C LEU A 84 -4.31 1.57 -4.65
N ILE A 85 -4.86 1.82 -3.47
CA ILE A 85 -4.93 0.83 -2.37
C ILE A 85 -6.39 0.69 -1.94
N SER A 86 -6.84 -0.56 -1.88
CA SER A 86 -8.13 -0.95 -1.30
C SER A 86 -7.96 -1.26 0.20
N ALA A 87 -9.01 -1.03 1.00
CA ALA A 87 -8.94 -1.16 2.46
C ALA A 87 -8.56 -2.57 2.94
N ASP A 88 -8.96 -3.60 2.20
CA ASP A 88 -8.62 -5.02 2.41
C ASP A 88 -7.14 -5.34 2.13
N ARG A 89 -6.37 -4.42 1.54
CA ARG A 89 -4.97 -4.61 1.14
C ARG A 89 -3.97 -3.82 1.98
N ILE A 90 -4.40 -3.22 3.09
CA ILE A 90 -3.46 -2.60 4.04
C ILE A 90 -2.79 -3.71 4.84
N ASN A 91 -1.49 -3.90 4.64
CA ASN A 91 -0.69 -4.75 5.52
C ASN A 91 -0.64 -4.12 6.91
N ILE A 92 -1.31 -4.75 7.88
CA ILE A 92 -1.24 -4.35 9.29
C ILE A 92 0.02 -4.97 9.87
N ILE A 93 1.06 -4.16 10.03
CA ILE A 93 2.20 -4.53 10.88
C ILE A 93 1.80 -4.18 12.31
N ALA A 94 1.16 -5.13 13.00
CA ALA A 94 0.94 -5.01 14.43
C ALA A 94 2.29 -5.18 15.13
N ASP A 95 2.70 -4.18 15.89
CA ASP A 95 3.85 -4.27 16.78
C ASP A 95 3.60 -5.44 17.73
N GLN A 96 4.37 -6.53 17.59
CA GLN A 96 4.31 -7.65 18.51
C GLN A 96 4.94 -7.17 19.82
N ALA A 97 4.16 -6.49 20.65
CA ALA A 97 4.53 -6.21 22.03
C ALA A 97 4.68 -7.55 22.75
N HIS A 98 5.91 -8.06 22.79
CA HIS A 98 6.28 -9.14 23.68
C HIS A 98 6.25 -8.58 25.11
N GLY A 99 5.18 -8.91 25.83
CA GLY A 99 5.08 -8.73 27.27
C GLY A 99 5.90 -9.77 28.03
#